data_AF-A0A4Q4DPI1-F1
#
_entry.id   AF-A0A4Q4DPI1-F1
#
_cell.length_a   1.000
_cell.length_b   1.000
_cell.length_c   1.000
_cell.angle_alpha   90.00
_cell.angle_beta   90.00
_cell.angle_gamma   90.00
#
_symmetry.space_group_name_H-M   'P 1'
#
loop_
_entity.id
_entity.type
_entity.pdbx_description
1 polymer ?
#
loop_
_entity_poly.entity_id
_entity_poly.type
_entity_poly.pdbx_seq_one_letter_code
_entity_poly.pdbx_strand_id
1 'polypeptide(L)' 'MKAENPLGRVAEAEEVAAAVLHLASPAAGAVVGTDLVIDIGSSA' A
#
# COMPACT_ATOMS: atom_id res chain seq x y z
N MET A 1 22.74 2.21 10.32
CA MET A 1 21.78 1.44 9.51
C MET A 1 20.68 2.41 9.13
N LYS A 2 20.61 2.86 7.87
CA LYS A 2 19.43 3.61 7.41
C LYS A 2 18.23 2.71 7.69
N ALA A 3 17.18 3.25 8.30
CA ALA A 3 15.91 2.54 8.39
C ALA A 3 15.58 2.05 6.97
N GLU A 4 15.29 0.75 6.83
CA GLU A 4 15.16 0.08 5.53
C GLU A 4 14.03 0.67 4.66
N ASN A 5 13.16 1.48 5.28
CA ASN A 5 12.14 2.34 4.69
C ASN A 5 11.78 3.46 5.70
N PRO A 6 11.05 4.52 5.30
CA PRO A 6 10.66 5.63 6.17
C PRO A 6 9.94 5.26 7.46
N LEU A 7 9.12 4.19 7.49
CA LEU A 7 8.48 3.76 8.75
C LEU A 7 9.29 2.71 9.53
N GLY A 8 10.46 2.32 9.06
CA GLY A 8 11.40 1.41 9.74
C GLY A 8 10.86 0.01 10.01
N ARG A 9 9.90 -0.49 9.23
CA ARG A 9 9.30 -1.83 9.38
C ARG A 9 8.84 -2.41 8.04
N VAL A 10 8.49 -3.68 7.99
CA VAL A 10 7.86 -4.28 6.78
C VAL A 10 6.34 -4.16 6.87
N ALA A 11 5.66 -4.14 5.73
CA ALA A 11 4.20 -4.21 5.67
C ALA A 11 3.71 -5.60 6.09
N GLU A 12 2.67 -5.64 6.91
CA GLU A 12 2.01 -6.89 7.27
C GLU A 12 1.04 -7.33 6.15
N ALA A 13 0.78 -8.63 6.05
CA ALA A 13 -0.09 -9.18 5.01
C ALA A 13 -1.51 -8.60 5.06
N GLU A 14 -2.00 -8.34 6.27
CA GLU A 14 -3.32 -7.76 6.53
C GLU A 14 -3.43 -6.32 5.99
N GLU A 15 -2.35 -5.56 6.00
CA GLU A 15 -2.33 -4.19 5.46
C GLU A 15 -2.45 -4.21 3.93
N VAL A 16 -1.75 -5.14 3.27
CA VAL A 16 -1.87 -5.38 1.83
C VAL A 16 -3.28 -5.86 1.49
N ALA A 17 -3.82 -6.81 2.25
CA ALA A 17 -5.18 -7.31 2.04
C ALA A 17 -6.24 -6.21 2.18
N ALA A 18 -6.12 -5.34 3.17
CA ALA A 18 -7.03 -4.21 3.35
C ALA A 18 -6.99 -3.23 2.17
N ALA A 19 -5.81 -2.95 1.62
CA ALA A 19 -5.67 -2.11 0.43
C ALA A 19 -6.28 -2.76 -0.82
N VAL A 20 -6.10 -4.08 -1.00
CA VAL A 20 -6.76 -4.84 -2.07
C VAL A 20 -8.27 -4.81 -1.92
N LEU A 21 -8.80 -5.03 -0.72
CA LEU A 21 -10.24 -4.94 -0.44
C LEU A 21 -10.79 -3.55 -0.73
N HIS A 22 -10.02 -2.49 -0.44
CA HIS A 22 -10.40 -1.12 -0.79
C HIS A 22 -10.51 -0.95 -2.31
N LEU A 23 -9.49 -1.37 -3.08
CA LEU A 23 -9.51 -1.29 -4.54
C LEU A 23 -10.62 -2.14 -5.17
N ALA A 24 -11.00 -3.24 -4.53
CA ALA A 24 -12.11 -4.09 -4.97
C ALA A 24 -13.50 -3.55 -4.57
N SER A 25 -13.57 -2.51 -3.74
CA SER A 25 -14.83 -1.98 -3.22
C SER A 25 -15.46 -0.94 -4.15
N PRO A 26 -16.77 -0.64 -4.01
CA PRO A 26 -17.40 0.45 -4.73
C PRO A 26 -16.75 1.83 -4.52
N ALA A 27 -16.04 2.03 -3.40
CA ALA A 27 -15.36 3.28 -3.11
C ALA A 27 -14.23 3.59 -4.12
N ALA A 28 -13.66 2.56 -4.74
CA ALA A 28 -12.63 2.69 -5.76
C ALA A 28 -13.21 2.72 -7.19
N GLY A 29 -14.52 2.92 -7.37
CA GLY A 29 -15.20 2.78 -8.67
C GLY A 29 -14.68 3.68 -9.81
N ALA A 30 -13.95 4.76 -9.49
CA ALA A 30 -13.29 5.64 -10.46
C ALA A 30 -11.75 5.57 -10.40
N VAL A 31 -11.18 4.71 -9.56
CA VAL A 31 -9.73 4.53 -9.36
C VAL A 31 -9.25 3.46 -10.34
N VAL A 32 -8.92 3.89 -11.55
CA VAL A 32 -8.47 3.00 -12.65
C VAL A 32 -7.17 3.51 -13.26
N GLY A 33 -6.38 2.60 -13.84
CA GLY A 33 -5.12 2.95 -14.52
C GLY A 33 -4.04 3.50 -13.60
N THR A 34 -4.09 3.15 -12.31
CA THR A 34 -3.16 3.63 -11.29
C THR A 34 -2.58 2.45 -10.50
N ASP A 35 -1.33 2.62 -10.06
CA ASP A 35 -0.67 1.71 -9.15
C ASP A 35 -0.79 2.24 -7.71
N LEU A 36 -1.33 1.43 -6.81
CA LEU A 36 -1.33 1.69 -5.37
C LEU A 36 -0.09 1.05 -4.74
N VAL A 37 0.91 1.86 -4.41
CA VAL A 37 2.16 1.39 -3.80
C VAL A 37 2.00 1.21 -2.29
N ILE A 38 2.36 0.02 -1.78
CA ILE A 38 2.29 -0.35 -0.36
C ILE A 38 3.66 -0.88 0.07
N ASP A 39 4.60 0.02 0.32
CA ASP A 39 6.02 -0.33 0.52
C ASP A 39 6.67 0.37 1.72
N ILE A 40 5.84 0.88 2.64
CA ILE A 40 6.28 1.56 3.85
C ILE A 40 7.06 2.87 3.54
N GLY A 41 6.85 3.43 2.35
CA GLY A 41 7.46 4.68 1.89
C GLY A 41 8.81 4.50 1.22
N SER A 42 9.21 3.27 0.90
CA SER A 42 10.53 3.00 0.29
C SER A 42 10.71 3.66 -1.09
N SER A 43 9.62 3.90 -1.82
CA SER A 43 9.62 4.44 -3.19
C SER A 43 9.36 5.95 -3.25
N ALA A 44 9.23 6.62 -2.10
CA ALA A 44 9.00 8.07 -2.01
C ALA A 44 10.27 8.90 -2.16
#